data_AF-A0A3Q9WQY1-F1
#
_entry.id   AF-A0A3Q9WQY1-F1
#
_cell.length_a   1.000
_cell.length_b   1.000
_cell.length_c   1.000
_cell.angle_alpha   90.00
_cell.angle_beta   90.00
_cell.angle_gamma   90.00
#
_symmetry.space_group_name_H-M   'P 1'
#
loop_
_entity.id
_entity.type
_entity.pdbx_description
1 polymer ?
#
loop_
_entity_poly.entity_id
_entity_poly.type
_entity_poly.pdbx_seq_one_letter_code
_entity_poly.pdbx_strand_id
1 'polypeptide(L)'
;MTRALALSLMLLSSVTAASDLGTWGDLWPVAEPDMLTVIEGRLQALQQSGEIDKKMGEFRERVVRNSQRPPPVAGITRAVRYEKRWFDPSVRVDRDLADGHGNVFARAGQVFNPLEVVPFNQTLLFIDGDDRDQLAWAGRQKPTLVSRIILVKGNIPQTSEALDSRIFFDQNGALTARFGISQVPARVTAAPSGQRLQVEIIPPEMTKYDAGGTP
;
A
#
# COMPACT_ATOMS: atom_id res chain seq x y z
N MET A 1 40.02 40.33 70.62
CA MET A 1 38.84 40.85 69.91
C MET A 1 38.47 39.92 68.74
N THR A 2 38.69 38.61 68.76
CA THR A 2 37.86 37.56 69.42
C THR A 2 36.40 37.98 69.69
N ARG A 3 35.48 37.25 69.04
CA ARG A 3 34.01 37.20 69.17
C ARG A 3 33.13 38.08 68.26
N ALA A 4 33.58 39.21 67.73
CA ALA A 4 32.75 40.02 66.83
C ALA A 4 32.87 39.65 65.32
N LEU A 5 33.99 39.04 64.91
CA LEU A 5 34.23 38.72 63.49
C LEU A 5 33.58 37.40 63.03
N ALA A 6 33.21 36.51 63.97
CA ALA A 6 32.65 35.20 63.65
C ALA A 6 31.14 35.25 63.32
N LEU A 7 30.44 36.32 63.69
CA LEU A 7 29.00 36.47 63.42
C LEU A 7 28.72 37.23 62.11
N SER A 8 29.71 37.94 61.55
CA SER A 8 29.58 38.63 60.26
C SER A 8 29.88 37.72 59.06
N LEU A 9 30.50 36.56 59.29
CA LEU A 9 30.82 35.59 58.23
C LEU A 9 29.69 34.58 57.95
N MET A 10 28.61 34.57 58.75
CA MET A 10 27.45 33.69 58.54
C MET A 10 26.28 34.36 57.79
N LEU A 11 26.43 35.61 57.33
CA LEU A 11 25.40 36.35 56.59
C LEU A 11 25.70 36.51 55.08
N LEU A 12 26.75 35.86 54.57
CA LEU A 12 27.01 35.70 53.13
C LEU A 12 26.57 34.34 52.59
N SER A 13 25.46 33.82 53.13
CA SER A 13 24.71 32.71 52.53
C SER A 13 24.19 33.18 51.17
N SER A 14 25.00 32.92 50.15
CA SER A 14 24.61 33.13 48.76
C SER A 14 23.40 32.25 48.51
N VAL A 15 22.23 32.87 48.35
CA VAL A 15 21.03 32.16 47.91
C VAL A 15 21.34 31.66 46.51
N THR A 16 21.71 30.39 46.41
CA THR A 16 21.77 29.67 45.15
C THR A 16 20.34 29.53 44.65
N ALA A 17 19.93 30.46 43.79
CA ALA A 17 18.76 30.24 42.95
C ALA A 17 19.14 29.16 41.94
N ALA A 18 18.76 27.92 42.24
CA ALA A 18 18.69 26.90 41.20
C ALA A 18 17.57 27.35 40.26
N SER A 19 17.94 27.86 39.09
CA SER A 19 16.98 28.06 38.02
C SER A 19 16.46 26.68 37.62
N ASP A 20 15.17 26.45 37.88
CA ASP A 20 14.42 25.36 37.26
C ASP A 20 14.42 25.62 35.75
N LEU A 21 15.39 25.04 35.06
CA LEU A 21 15.42 24.99 33.60
C LEU A 21 14.36 23.96 33.18
N GLY A 22 13.10 24.36 33.29
CA GLY A 22 11.97 23.58 32.82
C GLY A 22 12.26 23.09 31.41
N THR A 23 12.05 21.80 31.18
CA THR A 23 12.08 21.18 29.86
C THR A 23 10.93 21.73 29.02
N TRP A 24 11.13 22.89 28.41
CA TRP A 24 10.36 23.35 27.27
C TRP A 24 11.01 22.80 26.01
N GLY A 25 10.79 21.52 25.76
CA GLY A 25 10.88 21.00 24.40
C GLY A 25 9.54 21.26 23.75
N ASP A 26 9.44 22.30 22.92
CA ASP A 26 8.30 22.44 22.02
C ASP A 26 8.22 21.15 21.19
N LEU A 27 7.21 20.33 21.48
CA LEU A 27 6.82 19.21 20.63
C LEU A 27 6.24 19.81 19.36
N TRP A 28 7.11 20.16 18.41
CA TRP A 28 6.68 20.48 17.06
C TRP A 28 5.92 19.27 16.52
N PRO A 29 4.65 19.40 16.11
CA PRO A 29 4.01 18.34 15.35
C PRO A 29 4.84 18.16 14.08
N VAL A 30 5.44 16.98 13.90
CA VAL A 30 6.02 16.61 12.60
C VAL A 30 4.84 16.36 11.66
N ALA A 31 4.21 17.44 11.21
CA ALA A 31 3.45 17.41 9.97
C ALA A 31 4.52 17.36 8.89
N GLU A 32 4.76 16.17 8.34
CA GLU A 32 5.60 16.04 7.15
C GLU A 32 5.06 17.03 6.11
N PRO A 33 5.86 18.01 5.66
CA PRO A 33 5.37 18.98 4.70
C PRO A 33 4.88 18.22 3.48
N ASP A 34 3.70 18.60 2.99
CA ASP A 34 3.09 18.00 1.83
C ASP A 34 4.15 17.90 0.72
N MET A 35 4.37 16.68 0.22
CA MET A 35 5.51 16.40 -0.64
C MET A 35 5.48 17.27 -1.90
N LEU A 36 4.28 17.66 -2.38
CA LEU A 36 4.12 18.60 -3.48
C LEU A 36 4.62 19.99 -3.09
N THR A 37 4.32 20.48 -1.88
CA THR A 37 4.83 21.78 -1.41
C THR A 37 6.36 21.81 -1.25
N VAL A 38 6.97 20.71 -0.79
CA VAL A 38 8.45 20.57 -0.71
C VAL A 38 9.06 20.58 -2.12
N ILE A 39 8.42 19.88 -3.04
CA ILE A 39 8.82 19.86 -4.44
C ILE A 39 8.68 21.28 -5.00
N GLU A 40 7.54 21.95 -4.84
CA GLU A 40 7.28 23.34 -5.27
C GLU A 40 8.29 24.36 -4.75
N GLY A 41 8.64 24.30 -3.46
CA GLY A 41 9.64 25.20 -2.87
C GLY A 41 11.03 24.98 -3.48
N ARG A 42 11.42 23.72 -3.71
CA ARG A 42 12.67 23.39 -4.41
C ARG A 42 12.63 23.81 -5.88
N LEU A 43 11.46 23.72 -6.52
CA LEU A 43 11.23 24.14 -7.91
C LEU A 43 11.40 25.66 -8.08
N GLN A 44 10.87 26.46 -7.15
CA GLN A 44 10.97 27.92 -7.20
C GLN A 44 12.42 28.40 -7.01
N ALA A 45 13.16 27.80 -6.08
CA ALA A 45 14.57 28.11 -5.85
C ALA A 45 15.44 27.79 -7.07
N LEU A 46 15.07 26.74 -7.81
CA LEU A 46 15.74 26.28 -9.02
C LEU A 46 15.39 27.13 -10.25
N GLN A 47 14.15 27.63 -10.36
CA GLN A 47 13.67 28.48 -11.47
C GLN A 47 14.50 29.77 -11.64
N GLN A 48 15.11 30.28 -10.57
CA GLN A 48 15.98 31.47 -10.60
C GLN A 48 17.28 31.27 -11.41
N SER A 49 17.65 30.03 -11.74
CA SER A 49 18.90 29.70 -12.44
C SER A 49 18.79 29.60 -13.98
N GLY A 50 17.59 29.73 -14.56
CA GLY A 50 17.39 29.89 -16.02
C GLY A 50 17.59 28.67 -16.93
N GLU A 51 18.24 27.59 -16.46
CA GLU A 51 18.39 26.33 -17.24
C GLU A 51 17.27 25.30 -17.03
N ILE A 52 16.27 25.65 -16.22
CA ILE A 52 15.42 24.67 -15.54
C ILE A 52 14.07 24.45 -16.19
N ASP A 53 13.50 25.40 -16.92
CA ASP A 53 12.11 25.25 -17.39
C ASP A 53 11.90 24.06 -18.34
N LYS A 54 12.84 23.81 -19.26
CA LYS A 54 12.77 22.66 -20.18
C LYS A 54 13.01 21.33 -19.46
N LYS A 55 14.08 21.23 -18.66
CA LYS A 55 14.43 20.02 -17.90
C LYS A 55 13.39 19.70 -16.82
N MET A 56 12.70 20.72 -16.31
CA MET A 56 11.66 20.58 -15.30
C MET A 56 10.31 20.17 -15.90
N GLY A 57 9.98 20.63 -17.10
CA GLY A 57 8.85 20.10 -17.86
C GLY A 57 9.01 18.60 -18.09
N GLU A 58 10.16 18.18 -18.61
CA GLU A 58 10.49 16.76 -18.82
C GLU A 58 10.48 15.96 -17.52
N PHE A 59 10.99 16.52 -16.40
CA PHE A 59 10.96 15.88 -15.09
C PHE A 59 9.54 15.76 -14.52
N ARG A 60 8.72 16.82 -14.59
CA ARG A 60 7.32 16.81 -14.14
C ARG A 60 6.49 15.82 -14.95
N GLU A 61 6.61 15.84 -16.27
CA GLU A 61 5.95 14.86 -17.12
C GLU A 61 6.39 13.44 -16.80
N ARG A 62 7.66 13.22 -16.47
CA ARG A 62 8.17 11.91 -16.07
C ARG A 62 7.63 11.48 -14.70
N VAL A 63 7.55 12.38 -13.72
CA VAL A 63 6.99 12.08 -12.39
C VAL A 63 5.49 11.82 -12.49
N VAL A 64 4.76 12.60 -13.28
CA VAL A 64 3.33 12.37 -13.56
C VAL A 64 3.13 11.06 -14.32
N ARG A 65 3.90 10.81 -15.39
CA ARG A 65 3.86 9.52 -16.12
C ARG A 65 4.15 8.35 -15.20
N ASN A 66 5.22 8.39 -14.41
CA ASN A 66 5.61 7.27 -13.57
C ASN A 66 4.67 7.07 -12.38
N SER A 67 4.08 8.15 -11.85
CA SER A 67 3.04 8.07 -10.81
C SER A 67 1.76 7.42 -11.34
N GLN A 68 1.39 7.75 -12.58
CA GLN A 68 0.17 7.24 -13.23
C GLN A 68 0.37 5.89 -13.91
N ARG A 69 1.61 5.51 -14.22
CA ARG A 69 1.98 4.29 -14.94
C ARG A 69 3.17 3.62 -14.26
N PRO A 70 2.92 2.84 -13.20
CA PRO A 70 3.97 2.10 -12.52
C PRO A 70 4.65 1.08 -13.44
N PRO A 71 5.87 0.63 -13.09
CA PRO A 71 6.56 -0.43 -13.83
C PRO A 71 5.71 -1.71 -13.90
N PRO A 72 5.61 -2.38 -15.06
CA PRO A 72 4.90 -3.64 -15.19
C PRO A 72 5.46 -4.73 -14.26
N VAL A 73 4.58 -5.58 -13.74
CA VAL A 73 4.97 -6.79 -13.01
C VAL A 73 5.63 -7.76 -13.98
N ALA A 74 6.86 -8.16 -13.67
CA ALA A 74 7.63 -9.07 -14.51
C ALA A 74 7.03 -10.49 -14.53
N GLY A 75 7.18 -11.18 -15.67
CA GLY A 75 6.79 -12.59 -15.80
C GLY A 75 5.29 -12.86 -15.95
N ILE A 76 4.44 -11.83 -15.96
CA ILE A 76 3.01 -11.97 -16.23
C ILE A 76 2.76 -11.97 -17.74
N THR A 77 2.00 -12.96 -18.22
CA THR A 77 1.66 -13.12 -19.64
C THR A 77 0.16 -13.04 -19.86
N ARG A 78 -0.30 -12.98 -21.12
CA ARG A 78 -1.73 -13.06 -21.43
C ARG A 78 -2.24 -14.49 -21.21
N ALA A 79 -3.42 -14.63 -20.61
CA ALA A 79 -4.14 -15.87 -20.47
C ALA A 79 -4.60 -16.38 -21.84
N VAL A 80 -4.20 -17.62 -22.18
CA VAL A 80 -4.55 -18.28 -23.45
C VAL A 80 -5.43 -19.51 -23.25
N ARG A 81 -5.53 -20.00 -22.01
CA ARG A 81 -6.38 -21.13 -21.63
C ARG A 81 -7.02 -20.86 -20.28
N TYR A 82 -8.21 -21.42 -20.08
CA TYR A 82 -8.88 -21.38 -18.79
C TYR A 82 -8.17 -22.29 -17.80
N GLU A 83 -7.91 -21.79 -16.59
CA GLU A 83 -7.41 -22.58 -15.46
C GLU A 83 -8.16 -22.21 -14.19
N LYS A 84 -8.35 -23.17 -13.30
CA LYS A 84 -8.97 -22.97 -12.00
C LYS A 84 -8.24 -23.76 -10.94
N ARG A 85 -7.95 -23.12 -9.80
CA ARG A 85 -7.30 -23.77 -8.65
C ARG A 85 -7.76 -23.19 -7.33
N TRP A 86 -7.57 -23.96 -6.28
CA TRP A 86 -7.79 -23.53 -4.91
C TRP A 86 -6.49 -22.96 -4.34
N PHE A 87 -6.62 -21.90 -3.55
CA PHE A 87 -5.54 -21.30 -2.78
C PHE A 87 -5.88 -21.38 -1.29
N ASP A 88 -4.96 -21.95 -0.51
CA ASP A 88 -5.06 -22.02 0.94
C ASP A 88 -4.32 -20.81 1.54
N PRO A 89 -5.04 -19.85 2.15
CA PRO A 89 -4.43 -18.65 2.72
C PRO A 89 -3.89 -18.87 4.13
N SER A 90 -3.89 -20.12 4.65
CA SER A 90 -3.37 -20.43 5.98
C SER A 90 -1.92 -20.02 6.10
N VAL A 91 -1.60 -19.31 7.18
CA VAL A 91 -0.26 -18.82 7.46
C VAL A 91 0.29 -19.54 8.69
N ARG A 92 1.59 -19.83 8.65
CA ARG A 92 2.32 -20.25 9.83
C ARG A 92 2.94 -19.03 10.48
N VAL A 93 2.80 -18.94 11.79
CA VAL A 93 3.36 -17.87 12.59
C VAL A 93 4.85 -18.17 12.84
N ASP A 94 5.74 -17.32 12.35
CA ASP A 94 7.19 -17.57 12.45
C ASP A 94 7.77 -17.26 13.83
N ARG A 95 7.08 -16.40 14.60
CA ARG A 95 7.47 -15.97 15.95
C ARG A 95 6.25 -15.67 16.79
N ASP A 96 6.40 -15.74 18.11
CA ASP A 96 5.34 -15.32 19.04
C ASP A 96 4.88 -13.88 18.71
N LEU A 97 3.58 -13.73 18.49
CA LEU A 97 2.92 -12.45 18.27
C LEU A 97 2.25 -12.02 19.57
N ALA A 98 2.64 -10.85 20.07
CA ALA A 98 2.08 -10.23 21.25
C ALA A 98 1.43 -8.89 20.92
N ASP A 99 0.41 -8.53 21.68
CA ASP A 99 -0.14 -7.17 21.65
C ASP A 99 0.82 -6.16 22.30
N GLY A 100 0.46 -4.87 22.30
CA GLY A 100 1.25 -3.81 22.92
C GLY A 100 1.43 -3.94 24.45
N HIS A 101 0.70 -4.86 25.10
CA HIS A 101 0.79 -5.13 26.53
C HIS A 101 1.59 -6.41 26.83
N GLY A 102 2.12 -7.10 25.80
CA GLY A 102 2.89 -8.33 25.96
C GLY A 102 2.04 -9.61 26.03
N ASN A 103 0.73 -9.54 25.79
CA ASN A 103 -0.11 -10.74 25.75
C ASN A 103 0.11 -11.47 24.42
N VAL A 104 0.68 -12.66 24.49
CA VAL A 104 0.92 -13.49 23.29
C VAL A 104 -0.41 -14.08 22.81
N PHE A 105 -0.88 -13.64 21.64
CA PHE A 105 -2.13 -14.10 21.03
C PHE A 105 -1.91 -15.13 19.92
N ALA A 106 -0.68 -15.26 19.42
CA ALA A 106 -0.31 -16.36 18.52
C ALA A 106 1.12 -16.84 18.81
N ARG A 107 1.32 -18.14 18.87
CA ARG A 107 2.63 -18.75 19.17
C ARG A 107 3.38 -19.09 17.89
N ALA A 108 4.71 -19.06 17.95
CA ALA A 108 5.56 -19.56 16.88
C ALA A 108 5.18 -21.02 16.53
N GLY A 109 5.10 -21.31 15.23
CA GLY A 109 4.68 -22.61 14.70
C GLY A 109 3.17 -22.80 14.58
N GLN A 110 2.34 -21.95 15.19
CA GLN A 110 0.89 -22.00 15.02
C GLN A 110 0.52 -21.75 13.57
N VAL A 111 -0.40 -22.56 13.04
CA VAL A 111 -0.99 -22.37 11.72
C VAL A 111 -2.44 -21.91 11.92
N PHE A 112 -2.83 -20.83 11.25
CA PHE A 112 -4.21 -20.38 11.27
C PHE A 112 -4.64 -19.89 9.90
N ASN A 113 -5.94 -20.00 9.64
CA ASN A 113 -6.54 -19.50 8.41
C ASN A 113 -7.16 -18.11 8.66
N PRO A 114 -6.65 -17.04 8.02
CA PRO A 114 -7.21 -15.69 8.20
C PRO A 114 -8.70 -15.59 7.82
N LEU A 115 -9.19 -16.48 6.95
CA LEU A 115 -10.59 -16.47 6.51
C LEU A 115 -11.58 -16.94 7.58
N GLU A 116 -11.11 -17.62 8.63
CA GLU A 116 -11.94 -18.01 9.78
C GLU A 116 -12.29 -16.81 10.66
N VAL A 117 -11.45 -15.76 10.62
CA VAL A 117 -11.62 -14.55 11.42
C VAL A 117 -12.21 -13.42 10.58
N VAL A 118 -11.73 -13.26 9.34
CA VAL A 118 -12.16 -12.20 8.43
C VAL A 118 -12.61 -12.81 7.10
N PRO A 119 -13.92 -12.82 6.80
CA PRO A 119 -14.42 -13.41 5.58
C PRO A 119 -13.96 -12.62 4.35
N PHE A 120 -13.66 -13.33 3.27
CA PHE A 120 -13.27 -12.71 2.01
C PHE A 120 -14.50 -12.31 1.18
N ASN A 121 -14.94 -11.06 1.36
CA ASN A 121 -16.18 -10.53 0.76
C ASN A 121 -15.97 -9.73 -0.54
N GLN A 122 -14.85 -9.94 -1.22
CA GLN A 122 -14.43 -9.16 -2.38
C GLN A 122 -14.10 -10.06 -3.57
N THR A 123 -14.18 -9.51 -4.77
CA THR A 123 -13.66 -10.11 -6.00
C THR A 123 -12.44 -9.31 -6.45
N LEU A 124 -11.30 -9.97 -6.58
CA LEU A 124 -10.10 -9.35 -7.15
C LEU A 124 -10.02 -9.70 -8.63
N LEU A 125 -9.82 -8.68 -9.47
CA LEU A 125 -9.66 -8.84 -10.92
C LEU A 125 -8.28 -8.33 -11.30
N PHE A 126 -7.42 -9.20 -11.82
CA PHE A 126 -6.08 -8.86 -12.28
C PHE A 126 -6.07 -8.73 -13.80
N ILE A 127 -5.61 -7.60 -14.34
CA ILE A 127 -5.60 -7.32 -15.78
C ILE A 127 -4.34 -6.56 -16.22
N ASP A 128 -3.98 -6.69 -17.50
CA ASP A 128 -3.14 -5.71 -18.20
C ASP A 128 -4.04 -4.57 -18.70
N GLY A 129 -3.88 -3.37 -18.16
CA GLY A 129 -4.64 -2.18 -18.51
C GLY A 129 -4.31 -1.59 -19.89
N ASP A 130 -3.24 -2.05 -20.56
CA ASP A 130 -2.97 -1.71 -21.97
C ASP A 130 -3.71 -2.64 -22.94
N ASP A 131 -4.29 -3.74 -22.46
CA ASP A 131 -4.97 -4.75 -23.27
C ASP A 131 -6.48 -4.49 -23.29
N ARG A 132 -6.98 -4.04 -24.45
CA ARG A 132 -8.39 -3.67 -24.64
C ARG A 132 -9.36 -4.82 -24.39
N ASP A 133 -8.97 -6.06 -24.69
CA ASP A 133 -9.83 -7.22 -24.45
C ASP A 133 -9.96 -7.49 -22.95
N GLN A 134 -8.89 -7.28 -22.19
CA GLN A 134 -8.90 -7.46 -20.74
C GLN A 134 -9.68 -6.36 -20.03
N LEU A 135 -9.61 -5.12 -20.53
CA LEU A 135 -10.49 -4.03 -20.08
C LEU A 135 -11.96 -4.39 -20.33
N ALA A 136 -12.29 -4.84 -21.55
CA ALA A 136 -13.64 -5.29 -21.87
C ALA A 136 -14.07 -6.46 -21.00
N TRP A 137 -13.19 -7.43 -20.74
CA TRP A 137 -13.45 -8.55 -19.84
C TRP A 137 -13.74 -8.08 -18.41
N ALA A 138 -12.94 -7.17 -17.87
CA ALA A 138 -13.13 -6.62 -16.53
C ALA A 138 -14.47 -5.88 -16.41
N GLY A 139 -14.84 -5.09 -17.42
CA GLY A 139 -16.12 -4.37 -17.47
C GLY A 139 -17.36 -5.27 -17.55
N ARG A 140 -17.21 -6.51 -18.00
CA ARG A 140 -18.30 -7.51 -18.02
C ARG A 140 -18.44 -8.29 -16.71
N GLN A 141 -17.45 -8.22 -15.81
CA GLN A 141 -17.50 -8.99 -14.57
C GLN A 141 -18.55 -8.42 -13.62
N LYS A 142 -19.37 -9.30 -13.04
CA LYS A 142 -20.33 -8.98 -11.98
C LYS A 142 -19.76 -9.41 -10.62
N PRO A 143 -19.28 -8.50 -9.78
CA PRO A 143 -18.76 -8.86 -8.46
C PRO A 143 -19.87 -9.28 -7.50
N THR A 144 -19.50 -10.05 -6.48
CA THR A 144 -20.44 -10.51 -5.44
C THR A 144 -20.91 -9.38 -4.52
N LEU A 145 -19.99 -8.48 -4.12
CA LEU A 145 -20.28 -7.35 -3.23
C LEU A 145 -19.38 -6.15 -3.56
N VAL A 146 -18.06 -6.39 -3.56
CA VAL A 146 -17.04 -5.37 -3.87
C VAL A 146 -16.06 -5.95 -4.88
N SER A 147 -15.83 -5.24 -5.99
CA SER A 147 -14.73 -5.53 -6.92
C SER A 147 -13.51 -4.67 -6.60
N ARG A 148 -12.32 -5.24 -6.72
CA ARG A 148 -11.07 -4.50 -6.84
C ARG A 148 -10.38 -4.89 -8.13
N ILE A 149 -10.21 -3.93 -9.02
CA ILE A 149 -9.46 -4.12 -10.26
C ILE A 149 -8.00 -3.74 -9.99
N ILE A 150 -7.10 -4.68 -10.26
CA ILE A 150 -5.69 -4.60 -9.95
C ILE A 150 -4.91 -4.74 -11.25
N LEU A 151 -4.18 -3.70 -11.62
CA LEU A 151 -3.32 -3.72 -12.79
C LEU A 151 -2.00 -4.43 -12.47
N VAL A 152 -1.57 -5.28 -13.40
CA VAL A 152 -0.19 -5.79 -13.44
C VAL A 152 0.67 -4.95 -14.39
N LYS A 153 0.02 -4.18 -15.27
CA LYS A 153 0.61 -3.31 -16.29
C LYS A 153 -0.48 -2.34 -16.75
N GLY A 154 -0.08 -1.15 -17.23
CA GLY A 154 -1.01 -0.17 -17.79
C GLY A 154 -1.03 1.16 -17.03
N ASN A 155 -1.83 2.10 -17.53
CA ASN A 155 -2.01 3.43 -16.93
C ASN A 155 -3.23 3.42 -15.99
N ILE A 156 -3.04 3.83 -14.74
CA ILE A 156 -4.06 3.79 -13.69
C ILE A 156 -5.20 4.79 -13.99
N PRO A 157 -4.97 6.10 -14.19
CA PRO A 157 -6.05 7.05 -14.53
C PRO A 157 -6.86 6.65 -15.77
N GLN A 158 -6.21 6.28 -16.87
CA GLN A 158 -6.88 5.89 -18.11
C GLN A 158 -7.76 4.65 -17.91
N THR A 159 -7.27 3.67 -17.15
CA THR A 159 -8.07 2.48 -16.83
C THR A 159 -9.23 2.81 -15.89
N SER A 160 -9.01 3.74 -14.95
CA SER A 160 -10.04 4.21 -14.02
C SER A 160 -11.17 4.92 -14.75
N GLU A 161 -10.83 5.76 -15.72
CA GLU A 161 -11.78 6.44 -16.60
C GLU A 161 -12.52 5.44 -17.50
N ALA A 162 -11.80 4.49 -18.12
CA ALA A 162 -12.39 3.52 -19.04
C ALA A 162 -13.37 2.54 -18.36
N LEU A 163 -13.16 2.22 -17.08
CA LEU A 163 -13.97 1.26 -16.33
C LEU A 163 -14.90 1.91 -15.30
N ASP A 164 -14.88 3.24 -15.18
CA ASP A 164 -15.59 4.02 -14.15
C ASP A 164 -15.45 3.39 -12.75
N SER A 165 -14.21 3.01 -12.40
CA SER A 165 -13.94 2.18 -11.23
C SER A 165 -12.63 2.57 -10.58
N ARG A 166 -12.54 2.36 -9.25
CA ARG A 166 -11.27 2.50 -8.54
C ARG A 166 -10.29 1.42 -8.97
N ILE A 167 -9.11 1.86 -9.41
CA ILE A 167 -8.03 0.98 -9.88
C ILE A 167 -6.89 0.93 -8.88
N PHE A 168 -6.37 -0.27 -8.67
CA PHE A 168 -5.17 -0.56 -7.89
C PHE A 168 -4.07 -1.07 -8.81
N PHE A 169 -2.83 -1.13 -8.32
CA PHE A 169 -1.71 -1.72 -9.03
C PHE A 169 -1.00 -2.72 -8.14
N ASP A 170 -0.65 -3.89 -8.68
CA ASP A 170 0.10 -4.90 -7.94
C ASP A 170 1.59 -4.54 -7.91
N GLN A 171 1.93 -3.55 -7.09
CA GLN A 171 3.30 -3.05 -6.97
C GLN A 171 4.24 -4.20 -6.60
N ASN A 172 5.30 -4.36 -7.40
CA ASN A 172 6.30 -5.42 -7.27
C ASN A 172 5.72 -6.85 -7.33
N GLY A 173 4.49 -7.04 -7.82
CA GLY A 173 3.88 -8.36 -7.98
C GLY A 173 3.52 -9.07 -6.68
N ALA A 174 3.32 -8.35 -5.57
CA ALA A 174 3.11 -8.95 -4.26
C ALA A 174 1.89 -9.89 -4.21
N LEU A 175 0.77 -9.48 -4.82
CA LEU A 175 -0.45 -10.27 -4.85
C LEU A 175 -0.39 -11.38 -5.90
N THR A 176 0.10 -11.09 -7.10
CA THR A 176 0.29 -12.09 -8.15
C THR A 176 1.25 -13.19 -7.70
N ALA A 177 2.37 -12.86 -7.06
CA ALA A 177 3.28 -13.83 -6.46
C ALA A 177 2.58 -14.66 -5.37
N ARG A 178 1.85 -14.00 -4.45
CA ARG A 178 1.13 -14.69 -3.37
C ARG A 178 0.11 -15.69 -3.89
N PHE A 179 -0.65 -15.34 -4.93
CA PHE A 179 -1.68 -16.20 -5.53
C PHE A 179 -1.15 -17.11 -6.64
N GLY A 180 0.16 -17.05 -6.95
CA GLY A 180 0.80 -17.80 -8.03
C GLY A 180 0.27 -17.45 -9.43
N ILE A 181 -0.19 -16.21 -9.63
CA ILE A 181 -0.73 -15.74 -10.91
C ILE A 181 0.44 -15.40 -11.83
N SER A 182 0.56 -16.12 -12.95
CA SER A 182 1.54 -15.87 -14.01
C SER A 182 0.89 -15.44 -15.33
N GLN A 183 -0.44 -15.41 -15.38
CA GLN A 183 -1.22 -15.07 -16.55
C GLN A 183 -2.42 -14.19 -16.18
N VAL A 184 -2.77 -13.22 -17.02
CA VAL A 184 -3.95 -12.35 -16.85
C VAL A 184 -4.79 -12.30 -18.12
N PRO A 185 -6.13 -12.17 -18.05
CA PRO A 185 -6.92 -11.89 -16.86
C PRO A 185 -6.97 -13.01 -15.84
N ALA A 186 -7.03 -12.63 -14.56
CA ALA A 186 -7.27 -13.55 -13.46
C ALA A 186 -8.33 -13.02 -12.50
N ARG A 187 -9.12 -13.92 -11.92
CA ARG A 187 -10.15 -13.62 -10.92
C ARG A 187 -9.87 -14.38 -9.64
N VAL A 188 -9.93 -13.70 -8.50
CA VAL A 188 -9.83 -14.31 -7.17
C VAL A 188 -11.11 -14.03 -6.37
N THR A 189 -11.74 -15.09 -5.89
CA THR A 189 -12.98 -15.05 -5.09
C THR A 189 -12.90 -16.00 -3.90
N ALA A 190 -13.81 -15.87 -2.94
CA ALA A 190 -13.96 -16.87 -1.88
C ALA A 190 -14.50 -18.19 -2.48
N ALA A 191 -13.97 -19.31 -2.01
CA ALA A 191 -14.59 -20.62 -2.25
C ALA A 191 -15.94 -20.71 -1.52
N PRO A 192 -16.89 -21.56 -1.98
CA PRO A 192 -18.16 -21.76 -1.29
C PRO A 192 -18.02 -22.18 0.18
N SER A 193 -16.94 -22.88 0.54
CA SER A 193 -16.65 -23.24 1.93
C SER A 193 -16.24 -22.07 2.82
N GLY A 194 -15.89 -20.91 2.24
CA GLY A 194 -15.37 -19.75 2.96
C GLY A 194 -13.92 -19.89 3.46
N GLN A 195 -13.34 -21.09 3.44
CA GLN A 195 -12.01 -21.38 4.01
C GLN A 195 -10.87 -21.34 2.99
N ARG A 196 -11.18 -21.24 1.70
CA ARG A 196 -10.17 -21.15 0.63
C ARG A 196 -10.54 -20.03 -0.34
N LEU A 197 -9.58 -19.64 -1.15
CA LEU A 197 -9.83 -18.77 -2.29
C LEU A 197 -9.83 -19.59 -3.57
N GLN A 198 -10.67 -19.20 -4.52
CA GLN A 198 -10.67 -19.68 -5.89
C GLN A 198 -9.84 -18.72 -6.74
N VAL A 199 -8.82 -19.22 -7.42
CA VAL A 199 -8.07 -18.46 -8.42
C VAL A 199 -8.40 -19.02 -9.79
N GLU A 200 -8.90 -18.17 -10.66
CA GLU A 200 -9.24 -18.51 -12.05
C GLU A 200 -8.40 -17.67 -13.00
N ILE A 201 -7.82 -18.31 -14.02
CA ILE A 201 -7.19 -17.66 -15.17
C ILE A 201 -8.19 -17.79 -16.32
N ILE A 202 -8.60 -16.66 -16.90
CA ILE A 202 -9.71 -16.63 -17.86
C ILE A 202 -9.25 -15.84 -19.09
N PRO A 203 -9.10 -16.48 -20.26
CA PRO A 203 -8.84 -15.75 -21.50
C PRO A 203 -9.94 -14.72 -21.75
N PRO A 204 -9.62 -13.46 -22.08
CA PRO A 204 -10.58 -12.36 -22.05
C PRO A 204 -11.71 -12.50 -23.10
N GLU A 205 -11.48 -13.27 -24.16
CA GLU A 205 -12.47 -13.65 -25.17
C GLU A 205 -13.50 -14.69 -24.68
N MET A 206 -13.23 -15.43 -23.59
CA MET A 206 -14.15 -16.45 -23.09
C MET A 206 -15.24 -15.85 -22.20
N THR A 207 -16.42 -15.63 -22.76
CA THR A 207 -17.57 -15.05 -22.04
C THR A 207 -18.30 -16.04 -21.12
N LYS A 208 -18.19 -17.34 -21.38
CA LYS A 208 -18.89 -18.38 -20.59
C LYS A 208 -18.48 -18.47 -19.11
N TYR A 209 -17.38 -17.81 -18.72
CA TYR A 209 -16.89 -17.77 -17.34
C TYR A 209 -17.06 -16.39 -16.69
N ASP A 210 -17.65 -15.42 -17.42
CA ASP A 210 -18.04 -14.15 -16.85
C ASP A 210 -19.09 -14.41 -15.77
N ALA A 211 -19.07 -13.64 -14.68
CA ALA A 211 -20.02 -13.84 -13.58
C ALA A 211 -21.47 -13.62 -14.10
N GLY A 212 -22.17 -14.72 -14.36
CA GLY A 212 -23.47 -14.76 -15.05
C GLY A 212 -23.58 -15.85 -16.12
N GLY A 213 -22.45 -16.41 -16.57
CA GLY A 213 -22.40 -17.65 -17.36
C GLY A 213 -22.28 -18.84 -16.43
N THR A 214 -23.40 -19.34 -15.92
CA THR A 214 -23.42 -20.72 -15.40
C THR A 214 -23.25 -21.66 -16.58
N PRO A 215 -22.42 -22.72 -16.51
CA PRO A 215 -22.57 -23.85 -17.43
C PRO A 215 -23.96 -24.48 -17.31
#